data_AF-A0AAE3E1B8-F1
#
_entry.id   AF-A0AAE3E1B8-F1
#
_cell.length_a   1.000
_cell.length_b   1.000
_cell.length_c   1.000
_cell.angle_alpha   90.00
_cell.angle_beta   90.00
_cell.angle_gamma   90.00
#
_symmetry.space_group_name_H-M   'P 1'
#
loop_
_entity.id
_entity.type
_entity.pdbx_description
1 polymer ?
#
loop_
_entity_poly.entity_id
_entity_poly.type
_entity_poly.pdbx_seq_one_letter_code
_entity_poly.pdbx_strand_id
1 'polypeptide(L)'
;MKTIRELRKEKGMTQEELGNRIGKPKQYISSLENGKRCIESIATVTSCKMAEILGTTVEELVNPPEDINDSEFEWEDGKLVVDNISYDTGLNRVIIENDGLYYAIKGKLSQEIPLNQQLIQVRRHCEFKDLGNTIYMINNCVPRQGFNIEVGREITPSEMQSIREEYNILDDDISDEFIEIKGDVFGDKYKKTYTCVQIKVAESIASELESKLNDKGIEAKNIAVGRVNIRTK
;
A
#
# COMPACT_ATOMS: atom_id res chain seq x y z
N MET A 1 -8.90 -22.94 18.90
CA MET A 1 -7.86 -22.42 19.81
C MET A 1 -7.49 -21.02 19.34
N LYS A 2 -6.97 -20.15 20.22
CA LYS A 2 -6.62 -18.77 19.87
C LYS A 2 -5.10 -18.65 19.73
N THR A 3 -4.67 -17.87 18.75
CA THR A 3 -3.30 -17.43 18.53
C THR A 3 -2.83 -16.50 19.65
N ILE A 4 -1.50 -16.31 19.76
CA ILE A 4 -0.88 -15.34 20.68
C ILE A 4 -1.47 -13.93 20.46
N ARG A 5 -1.70 -13.56 19.19
CA ARG A 5 -2.23 -12.25 18.80
C ARG A 5 -3.65 -12.03 19.34
N GLU A 6 -4.54 -13.00 19.15
CA GLU A 6 -5.93 -12.92 19.63
C GLU A 6 -5.97 -12.77 21.15
N LEU A 7 -5.24 -13.62 21.87
CA LEU A 7 -5.18 -13.56 23.34
C LEU A 7 -4.60 -12.23 23.85
N ARG A 8 -3.60 -11.69 23.15
CA ARG A 8 -3.00 -10.39 23.49
C ARG A 8 -4.03 -9.27 23.30
N LYS A 9 -4.75 -9.26 22.17
CA LYS A 9 -5.76 -8.26 21.84
C LYS A 9 -6.97 -8.31 22.76
N GLU A 10 -7.41 -9.49 23.17
CA GLU A 10 -8.50 -9.66 24.15
C GLU A 10 -8.19 -9.02 25.50
N LYS A 11 -6.90 -8.87 25.82
CA LYS A 11 -6.42 -8.17 27.01
C LYS A 11 -6.07 -6.69 26.75
N GLY A 12 -6.36 -6.18 25.56
CA GLY A 12 -6.08 -4.79 25.18
C GLY A 12 -4.61 -4.44 25.15
N MET A 13 -3.71 -5.41 24.93
CA MET A 13 -2.26 -5.20 24.94
C MET A 13 -1.70 -4.99 23.53
N THR A 14 -0.71 -4.11 23.40
CA THR A 14 0.16 -3.99 22.23
C THR A 14 1.28 -5.05 22.25
N GLN A 15 1.90 -5.32 21.10
CA GLN A 15 3.08 -6.20 21.03
C GLN A 15 4.23 -5.71 21.93
N GLU A 16 4.38 -4.39 22.04
CA GLU A 16 5.40 -3.76 22.89
C GLU A 16 5.11 -4.00 24.38
N GLU A 17 3.86 -3.84 24.81
CA GLU A 17 3.46 -4.10 26.20
C GLU A 17 3.62 -5.57 26.57
N LEU A 18 3.19 -6.51 25.72
CA LEU A 18 3.41 -7.93 25.98
C LEU A 18 4.91 -8.25 26.05
N GLY A 19 5.69 -7.70 25.12
CA GLY A 19 7.15 -7.83 25.10
C GLY A 19 7.78 -7.36 26.42
N ASN A 20 7.44 -6.14 26.84
CA ASN A 20 7.94 -5.55 28.08
C ASN A 20 7.60 -6.42 29.30
N ARG A 21 6.37 -6.98 29.38
CA ARG A 21 5.96 -7.87 30.48
C ARG A 21 6.72 -9.19 30.54
N ILE A 22 7.16 -9.74 29.40
CA ILE A 22 8.00 -10.95 29.35
C ILE A 22 9.51 -10.65 29.28
N GLY A 23 9.90 -9.37 29.35
CA GLY A 23 11.31 -8.94 29.27
C GLY A 23 11.94 -9.16 27.89
N LYS A 24 11.18 -8.93 26.81
CA LYS A 24 11.60 -9.08 25.42
C LYS A 24 11.22 -7.85 24.59
N PRO A 25 11.98 -7.52 23.53
CA PRO A 25 11.64 -6.39 22.67
C PRO A 25 10.36 -6.67 21.85
N LYS A 26 9.65 -5.62 21.39
CA LYS A 26 8.47 -5.72 20.50
C LYS A 26 8.66 -6.72 19.35
N GLN A 27 9.83 -6.70 18.71
CA GLN A 27 10.17 -7.56 17.58
C GLN A 27 10.17 -9.06 17.95
N TYR A 28 10.36 -9.40 19.23
CA TYR A 28 10.27 -10.77 19.72
C TYR A 28 8.84 -11.29 19.68
N ILE A 29 7.88 -10.47 20.14
CA ILE A 29 6.45 -10.81 20.08
C ILE A 29 5.98 -10.87 18.64
N SER A 30 6.32 -9.86 17.83
CA SER A 30 6.04 -9.87 16.39
C SER A 30 6.59 -11.14 15.72
N SER A 31 7.80 -11.59 16.07
CA SER A 31 8.37 -12.83 15.51
C SER A 31 7.60 -14.09 15.92
N LEU A 32 7.02 -14.14 17.12
CA LEU A 32 6.18 -15.24 17.57
C LEU A 32 4.82 -15.24 16.89
N GLU A 33 4.14 -14.10 16.83
CA GLU A 33 2.82 -13.95 16.19
C GLU A 33 2.89 -14.22 14.69
N ASN A 34 4.00 -13.86 14.05
CA ASN A 34 4.28 -14.19 12.67
C ASN A 34 4.80 -15.60 12.46
N GLY A 35 5.02 -16.41 13.50
CA GLY A 35 5.61 -17.74 13.38
C GLY A 35 7.09 -17.78 12.94
N LYS A 36 7.75 -16.62 12.72
CA LYS A 36 9.20 -16.54 12.44
C LYS A 36 10.02 -17.20 13.55
N ARG A 37 9.54 -17.09 14.78
CA ARG A 37 10.03 -17.80 15.95
C ARG A 37 9.00 -18.85 16.33
N CYS A 38 9.41 -20.11 16.42
CA CYS A 38 8.54 -21.15 16.94
C CYS A 38 8.41 -21.00 18.47
N ILE A 39 7.19 -21.01 18.99
CA ILE A 39 6.91 -20.99 20.42
C ILE A 39 7.51 -22.19 21.16
N GLU A 40 7.62 -23.35 20.51
CA GLU A 40 8.26 -24.55 21.07
C GLU A 40 9.76 -24.36 21.28
N SER A 41 10.38 -23.45 20.53
CA SER A 41 11.82 -23.19 20.54
C SER A 41 12.24 -22.11 21.54
N ILE A 42 11.31 -21.47 22.24
CA ILE A 42 11.65 -20.43 23.22
C ILE A 42 11.91 -21.03 24.59
N ALA A 43 12.65 -20.29 25.42
CA ALA A 43 12.91 -20.72 26.79
C ALA A 43 11.59 -20.95 27.54
N THR A 44 11.47 -22.08 28.24
CA THR A 44 10.26 -22.49 28.99
C THR A 44 9.76 -21.40 29.93
N VAL A 45 10.67 -20.72 30.63
CA VAL A 45 10.33 -19.58 31.50
C VAL A 45 9.63 -18.44 30.77
N THR A 46 9.92 -18.25 29.47
CA THR A 46 9.30 -17.21 28.64
C THR A 46 7.90 -17.65 28.20
N SER A 47 7.73 -18.89 27.74
CA SER A 47 6.42 -19.41 27.34
C SER A 47 5.47 -19.53 28.53
N CYS A 48 5.93 -19.95 29.71
CA CYS A 48 5.12 -19.96 30.94
C CYS A 48 4.65 -18.56 31.34
N LYS A 49 5.54 -17.57 31.38
CA LYS A 49 5.16 -16.18 31.67
C LYS A 49 4.14 -15.65 30.67
N MET A 50 4.33 -15.96 29.40
CA MET A 50 3.41 -15.52 28.35
C MET A 50 2.03 -16.16 28.52
N ALA A 51 1.98 -17.47 28.80
CA ALA A 51 0.73 -18.19 29.07
C ALA A 51 -0.03 -17.58 30.27
N GLU A 52 0.67 -17.28 31.37
CA GLU A 52 0.11 -16.63 32.55
C GLU A 52 -0.46 -15.24 32.23
N ILE A 53 0.32 -14.39 31.55
CA ILE A 53 -0.11 -13.05 31.15
C ILE A 53 -1.34 -13.13 30.23
N LEU A 54 -1.33 -14.06 29.28
CA LEU A 54 -2.37 -14.28 28.27
C LEU A 54 -3.57 -15.10 28.80
N GLY A 55 -3.51 -15.61 30.03
CA GLY A 55 -4.64 -16.35 30.63
C GLY A 55 -4.95 -17.65 29.91
N THR A 56 -3.92 -18.34 29.41
CA THR A 56 -3.99 -19.59 28.66
C THR A 56 -2.95 -20.57 29.19
N THR A 57 -2.83 -21.75 28.58
CA THR A 57 -1.78 -22.73 28.87
C THR A 57 -0.67 -22.70 27.82
N VAL A 58 0.52 -23.21 28.17
CA VAL A 58 1.62 -23.36 27.19
C VAL A 58 1.22 -24.31 26.07
N GLU A 59 0.42 -25.35 26.37
CA GLU A 59 -0.08 -26.32 25.39
C GLU A 59 -0.98 -25.66 24.33
N GLU A 60 -1.88 -24.77 24.76
CA GLU A 60 -2.72 -23.98 23.86
C GLU A 60 -1.92 -22.99 23.01
N LEU A 61 -0.83 -22.43 23.56
CA LEU A 61 0.06 -21.54 22.80
C LEU A 61 0.88 -22.28 21.74
N VAL A 62 1.21 -23.56 21.98
CA VAL A 62 2.02 -24.39 21.08
C VAL A 62 1.22 -24.84 19.85
N ASN A 63 -0.09 -25.02 20.00
CA ASN A 63 -0.97 -25.48 18.92
C ASN A 63 -1.96 -24.37 18.47
N PRO A 64 -1.49 -23.23 17.95
CA PRO A 64 -2.39 -22.21 17.42
C PRO A 64 -3.09 -22.73 16.15
N PRO A 65 -4.28 -22.20 15.82
CA PRO A 65 -4.94 -22.54 14.56
C PRO A 65 -4.04 -22.20 13.37
N GLU A 66 -3.94 -23.12 12.41
CA GLU A 66 -3.18 -22.93 11.16
C GLU A 66 -3.92 -22.05 10.14
N ASP A 67 -5.22 -21.83 10.38
CA ASP A 67 -6.07 -21.02 9.53
C ASP A 67 -5.87 -19.53 9.80
N ILE A 68 -5.86 -18.74 8.72
CA ILE A 68 -5.88 -17.28 8.81
C ILE A 68 -7.17 -16.88 9.52
N ASN A 69 -7.04 -16.22 10.69
CA ASN A 69 -8.17 -15.49 11.24
C ASN A 69 -8.36 -14.20 10.44
N ASP A 70 -9.30 -14.22 9.51
CA ASP A 70 -9.70 -13.10 8.67
C ASP A 70 -10.82 -12.24 9.28
N SER A 71 -11.35 -12.60 10.46
CA SER A 71 -12.37 -11.80 11.15
C SER A 71 -11.86 -10.43 11.59
N GLU A 72 -10.53 -10.28 11.70
CA GLU A 72 -9.86 -9.01 12.00
C GLU A 72 -9.54 -8.18 10.75
N PHE A 73 -9.88 -8.66 9.55
CA PHE A 73 -9.61 -7.93 8.32
C PHE A 73 -10.62 -6.80 8.14
N GLU A 74 -10.09 -5.61 7.93
CA GLU A 74 -10.85 -4.42 7.58
C GLU A 74 -11.01 -4.37 6.06
N TRP A 75 -12.18 -3.96 5.58
CA TRP A 75 -12.48 -3.91 4.14
C TRP A 75 -13.05 -2.55 3.76
N GLU A 76 -12.64 -2.06 2.59
CA GLU A 76 -13.14 -0.83 1.98
C GLU A 76 -13.46 -1.12 0.52
N ASP A 77 -14.71 -0.90 0.10
CA ASP A 77 -15.18 -1.14 -1.28
C ASP A 77 -14.78 -2.52 -1.85
N GLY A 78 -14.87 -3.55 -1.00
CA GLY A 78 -14.53 -4.94 -1.36
C GLY A 78 -13.01 -5.24 -1.43
N LYS A 79 -12.16 -4.28 -1.07
CA LYS A 79 -10.70 -4.41 -1.02
C LYS A 79 -10.22 -4.49 0.44
N LEU A 80 -9.16 -5.24 0.68
CA LEU A 80 -8.59 -5.42 2.02
C LEU A 80 -7.82 -4.17 2.45
N VAL A 81 -8.13 -3.63 3.62
CA VAL A 81 -7.37 -2.53 4.22
C VAL A 81 -6.13 -3.09 4.91
N VAL A 82 -4.95 -2.59 4.53
CA VAL A 82 -3.65 -3.15 4.93
C VAL A 82 -2.68 -2.05 5.36
N ASP A 83 -1.72 -2.37 6.22
CA ASP A 83 -0.72 -1.39 6.66
C ASP A 83 0.26 -1.07 5.54
N ASN A 84 0.79 -2.11 4.89
CA ASN A 84 1.74 -1.99 3.79
C ASN A 84 1.63 -3.15 2.80
N ILE A 85 2.18 -2.92 1.61
CA ILE A 85 2.42 -3.95 0.60
C ILE A 85 3.85 -3.83 0.07
N SER A 86 4.51 -4.97 -0.15
CA SER A 86 5.85 -5.01 -0.76
C SER A 86 5.99 -6.20 -1.69
N TYR A 87 7.08 -6.22 -2.45
CA TYR A 87 7.47 -7.38 -3.23
C TYR A 87 8.70 -8.02 -2.59
N ASP A 88 8.56 -9.26 -2.10
CA ASP A 88 9.69 -10.02 -1.59
C ASP A 88 10.38 -10.74 -2.76
N THR A 89 11.61 -10.32 -3.06
CA THR A 89 12.42 -10.90 -4.14
C THR A 89 12.89 -12.32 -3.85
N GLY A 90 13.04 -12.69 -2.58
CA GLY A 90 13.44 -14.04 -2.16
C GLY A 90 12.31 -15.06 -2.28
N LEU A 91 11.06 -14.64 -2.10
CA LEU A 91 9.87 -15.47 -2.32
C LEU A 91 9.28 -15.30 -3.72
N ASN A 92 9.70 -14.27 -4.45
CA ASN A 92 9.14 -13.84 -5.73
C ASN A 92 7.63 -13.64 -5.65
N ARG A 93 7.17 -12.93 -4.61
CA ARG A 93 5.75 -12.74 -4.28
C ARG A 93 5.48 -11.37 -3.66
N VAL A 94 4.25 -10.91 -3.84
CA VAL A 94 3.70 -9.77 -3.10
C VAL A 94 3.43 -10.19 -1.66
N ILE A 95 3.90 -9.38 -0.71
CA ILE A 95 3.70 -9.53 0.72
C ILE A 95 2.85 -8.37 1.23
N ILE A 96 1.78 -8.71 1.93
CA ILE A 96 0.85 -7.79 2.58
C ILE A 96 1.13 -7.80 4.08
N GLU A 97 1.32 -6.62 4.66
CA GLU A 97 1.36 -6.42 6.11
C GLU A 97 -0.01 -5.97 6.61
N ASN A 98 -0.56 -6.69 7.59
CA ASN A 98 -1.80 -6.31 8.25
C ASN A 98 -1.70 -6.51 9.77
N ASP A 99 -1.65 -5.41 10.49
CA ASP A 99 -1.48 -5.31 11.94
C ASP A 99 -0.26 -6.11 12.42
N GLY A 100 0.87 -5.85 11.76
CA GLY A 100 2.16 -6.49 12.03
C GLY A 100 2.23 -7.98 11.69
N LEU A 101 1.23 -8.54 11.01
CA LEU A 101 1.28 -9.87 10.41
C LEU A 101 1.54 -9.82 8.91
N TYR A 102 2.28 -10.81 8.39
CA TYR A 102 2.65 -10.87 6.98
C TYR A 102 1.92 -11.99 6.23
N TYR A 103 1.41 -11.66 5.05
CA TYR A 103 0.63 -12.56 4.20
C TYR A 103 1.16 -12.52 2.77
N ALA A 104 1.29 -13.68 2.13
CA ALA A 104 1.58 -13.77 0.69
C ALA A 104 0.34 -14.20 -0.08
N ILE A 105 0.19 -13.70 -1.31
CA ILE A 105 -0.86 -14.14 -2.22
C ILE A 105 -0.52 -15.54 -2.77
N LYS A 106 -1.52 -16.43 -2.77
CA LYS A 106 -1.46 -17.79 -3.32
C LYS A 106 -1.47 -17.72 -4.85
N GLY A 107 -0.28 -17.65 -5.45
CA GLY A 107 -0.15 -17.69 -6.90
C GLY A 107 -0.75 -16.45 -7.58
N LYS A 108 -1.48 -16.65 -8.68
CA LYS A 108 -2.10 -15.55 -9.43
C LYS A 108 -3.41 -15.13 -8.75
N LEU A 109 -3.54 -13.82 -8.51
CA LEU A 109 -4.76 -13.25 -7.95
C LEU A 109 -5.96 -13.46 -8.89
N SER A 110 -7.05 -13.99 -8.33
CA SER A 110 -8.38 -14.04 -8.95
C SER A 110 -9.24 -12.90 -8.43
N GLN A 111 -10.00 -12.27 -9.34
CA GLN A 111 -10.98 -11.24 -8.99
C GLN A 111 -12.32 -11.83 -8.51
N GLU A 112 -12.55 -13.13 -8.72
CA GLU A 112 -13.79 -13.82 -8.34
C GLU A 112 -13.76 -14.35 -6.91
N ILE A 113 -12.57 -14.46 -6.31
CA ILE A 113 -12.36 -15.04 -4.98
C ILE A 113 -11.99 -13.91 -4.01
N PRO A 114 -12.61 -13.84 -2.83
CA PRO A 114 -12.20 -12.89 -1.79
C PRO A 114 -10.71 -13.00 -1.45
N LEU A 115 -10.03 -11.86 -1.27
CA LEU A 115 -8.57 -11.84 -1.11
C LEU A 115 -8.09 -12.70 0.07
N ASN A 116 -8.77 -12.66 1.21
CA ASN A 116 -8.48 -13.47 2.41
C ASN A 116 -8.35 -14.97 2.13
N GLN A 117 -9.18 -15.52 1.25
CA GLN A 117 -9.12 -16.95 0.89
C GLN A 117 -7.88 -17.27 0.03
N GLN A 118 -7.35 -16.26 -0.64
CA GLN A 118 -6.16 -16.32 -1.48
C GLN A 118 -4.87 -15.97 -0.72
N LEU A 119 -4.91 -15.71 0.59
CA LEU A 119 -3.72 -15.43 1.38
C LEU A 119 -3.18 -16.68 2.07
N ILE A 120 -1.85 -16.73 2.23
CA ILE A 120 -1.17 -17.57 3.21
C ILE A 120 -0.42 -16.66 4.18
N GLN A 121 -0.52 -16.92 5.48
CA GLN A 121 0.36 -16.24 6.42
C GLN A 121 1.79 -16.70 6.20
N VAL A 122 2.71 -15.76 6.07
CA VAL A 122 4.14 -16.05 5.90
C VAL A 122 4.94 -15.59 7.10
N ARG A 123 5.92 -16.42 7.45
CA ARG A 123 6.72 -16.25 8.67
C ARG A 123 7.97 -15.40 8.42
N ARG A 124 7.82 -14.31 7.64
CA ARG A 124 8.94 -13.51 7.11
C ARG A 124 8.61 -12.03 7.17
N HIS A 125 9.55 -11.26 7.69
CA HIS A 125 9.53 -9.80 7.61
C HIS A 125 10.22 -9.38 6.33
N CYS A 126 9.64 -8.41 5.62
CA CYS A 126 10.15 -7.86 4.38
C CYS A 126 10.50 -6.39 4.59
N GLU A 127 11.53 -5.90 3.89
CA GLU A 127 11.76 -4.46 3.82
C GLU A 127 10.71 -3.85 2.90
N PHE A 128 9.90 -2.95 3.45
CA PHE A 128 8.88 -2.25 2.70
C PHE A 128 9.50 -1.06 1.99
N LYS A 129 9.41 -1.09 0.66
CA LYS A 129 9.65 0.09 -0.17
C LYS A 129 8.29 0.64 -0.56
N ASP A 130 8.18 1.96 -0.65
CA ASP A 130 7.00 2.54 -1.27
C ASP A 130 6.98 2.17 -2.76
N LEU A 131 5.94 1.45 -3.16
CA LEU A 131 5.69 0.98 -4.52
C LEU A 131 4.54 1.75 -5.18
N GLY A 132 4.03 2.80 -4.51
CA GLY A 132 2.94 3.65 -4.97
C GLY A 132 1.53 3.04 -4.86
N ASN A 133 0.51 3.83 -5.14
CA ASN A 133 -0.90 3.41 -4.99
C ASN A 133 -1.28 2.23 -5.89
N THR A 134 -0.67 2.12 -7.08
CA THR A 134 -1.01 1.09 -8.07
C THR A 134 -0.81 -0.33 -7.53
N ILE A 135 0.21 -0.56 -6.70
CA ILE A 135 0.49 -1.92 -6.19
C ILE A 135 -0.61 -2.40 -5.25
N TYR A 136 -1.20 -1.52 -4.44
CA TYR A 136 -2.34 -1.85 -3.59
C TYR A 136 -3.55 -2.18 -4.44
N MET A 137 -3.86 -1.32 -5.42
CA MET A 137 -5.01 -1.50 -6.31
C MET A 137 -4.98 -2.82 -7.07
N ILE A 138 -3.85 -3.18 -7.69
CA ILE A 138 -3.76 -4.43 -8.48
C ILE A 138 -3.78 -5.70 -7.60
N ASN A 139 -3.55 -5.55 -6.29
CA ASN A 139 -3.60 -6.64 -5.31
C ASN A 139 -4.86 -6.61 -4.45
N ASN A 140 -5.92 -5.92 -4.88
CA ASN A 140 -7.20 -5.80 -4.16
C ASN A 140 -7.04 -5.32 -2.71
N CYS A 141 -6.10 -4.39 -2.49
CA CYS A 141 -5.82 -3.78 -1.21
C CYS A 141 -6.06 -2.26 -1.23
N VAL A 142 -6.26 -1.69 -0.05
CA VAL A 142 -6.28 -0.25 0.24
C VAL A 142 -5.30 0.01 1.38
N PRO A 143 -4.37 0.98 1.26
CA PRO A 143 -3.52 1.35 2.39
C PRO A 143 -4.37 1.91 3.54
N ARG A 144 -4.06 1.58 4.79
CA ARG A 144 -4.87 1.98 5.95
C ARG A 144 -4.97 3.49 6.12
N GLN A 145 -3.93 4.22 5.73
CA GLN A 145 -3.90 5.69 5.67
C GLN A 145 -4.70 6.29 4.49
N GLY A 146 -5.25 5.46 3.61
CA GLY A 146 -5.85 5.86 2.34
C GLY A 146 -4.81 6.12 1.25
N PHE A 147 -5.26 6.15 -0.01
CA PHE A 147 -4.39 6.46 -1.14
C PHE A 147 -3.95 7.93 -1.13
N ASN A 148 -2.66 8.18 -1.33
CA ASN A 148 -2.15 9.54 -1.47
C ASN A 148 -2.26 10.00 -2.93
N ILE A 149 -3.22 10.88 -3.23
CA ILE A 149 -3.41 11.43 -4.59
C ILE A 149 -2.88 12.86 -4.64
N GLU A 150 -1.68 13.00 -5.18
CA GLU A 150 -1.04 14.30 -5.39
C GLU A 150 -1.34 14.86 -6.77
N VAL A 151 -1.72 16.13 -6.82
CA VAL A 151 -1.88 16.91 -8.06
C VAL A 151 -0.83 18.00 -8.03
N GLY A 152 0.04 18.04 -9.03
CA GLY A 152 1.04 19.09 -9.21
C GLY A 152 0.39 20.48 -9.34
N ARG A 153 1.17 21.54 -9.19
CA ARG A 153 0.67 22.92 -9.34
C ARG A 153 0.28 23.23 -10.79
N GLU A 154 -0.45 24.33 -10.96
CA GLU A 154 -0.71 24.90 -12.28
C GLU A 154 0.57 25.45 -12.93
N ILE A 155 0.58 25.44 -14.27
CA ILE A 155 1.59 26.12 -15.06
C ILE A 155 1.34 27.63 -15.01
N THR A 156 2.40 28.42 -14.83
CA THR A 156 2.28 29.89 -14.90
C THR A 156 2.23 30.39 -16.35
N PRO A 157 1.66 31.58 -16.62
CA PRO A 157 1.64 32.14 -17.98
C PRO A 157 3.03 32.29 -18.62
N SER A 158 4.05 32.65 -17.84
CA SER A 158 5.43 32.76 -18.33
C SER A 158 6.05 31.40 -18.65
N GLU A 159 5.75 30.36 -17.87
CA GLU A 159 6.17 28.99 -18.17
C GLU A 159 5.46 28.45 -19.42
N MET A 160 4.17 28.74 -19.58
CA MET A 160 3.41 28.40 -20.79
C MET A 160 4.02 29.09 -22.02
N GLN A 161 4.32 30.39 -21.93
CA GLN A 161 5.00 31.10 -23.02
C GLN A 161 6.36 30.47 -23.35
N SER A 162 7.15 30.13 -22.33
CA SER A 162 8.48 29.54 -22.52
C SER A 162 8.41 28.21 -23.26
N ILE A 163 7.47 27.32 -22.90
CA ILE A 163 7.33 26.03 -23.61
C ILE A 163 6.81 26.22 -25.04
N ARG A 164 5.96 27.23 -25.28
CA ARG A 164 5.47 27.53 -26.62
C ARG A 164 6.59 27.95 -27.55
N GLU A 165 7.46 28.82 -27.08
CA GLU A 165 8.64 29.28 -27.84
C GLU A 165 9.63 28.13 -28.08
N GLU A 166 9.90 27.33 -27.06
CA GLU A 166 10.87 26.23 -27.13
C GLU A 166 10.44 25.11 -28.08
N TYR A 167 9.15 24.74 -28.06
CA TYR A 167 8.62 23.61 -28.82
C TYR A 167 7.80 24.03 -30.05
N ASN A 168 7.81 25.32 -30.40
CA ASN A 168 7.03 25.90 -31.51
C ASN A 168 5.53 25.57 -31.46
N ILE A 169 4.92 25.69 -30.27
CA ILE A 169 3.50 25.38 -30.05
C ILE A 169 2.65 26.60 -30.43
N LEU A 170 1.78 26.41 -31.42
CA LEU A 170 0.86 27.44 -31.91
C LEU A 170 -0.47 27.43 -31.13
N ASP A 171 -1.29 28.46 -31.29
CA ASP A 171 -2.61 28.51 -30.64
C ASP A 171 -3.50 27.33 -31.08
N ASP A 172 -3.44 26.93 -32.36
CA ASP A 172 -4.18 25.79 -32.91
C ASP A 172 -3.73 24.41 -32.35
N ASP A 173 -2.55 24.37 -31.70
CA ASP A 173 -2.06 23.17 -31.04
C ASP A 173 -2.59 23.01 -29.61
N ILE A 174 -3.25 24.04 -29.07
CA ILE A 174 -3.76 24.09 -27.70
C ILE A 174 -5.29 23.98 -27.74
N SER A 175 -5.85 23.04 -26.98
CA SER A 175 -7.30 22.91 -26.85
C SER A 175 -7.91 24.02 -25.99
N ASP A 176 -9.24 24.14 -26.06
CA ASP A 176 -9.99 24.79 -24.99
C ASP A 176 -9.75 24.11 -23.62
N GLU A 177 -10.02 24.84 -22.54
CA GLU A 177 -9.94 24.30 -21.18
C GLU A 177 -10.99 23.21 -20.94
N PHE A 178 -10.59 22.15 -20.24
CA PHE A 178 -11.50 21.10 -19.78
C PHE A 178 -11.11 20.61 -18.38
N ILE A 179 -12.02 19.87 -17.76
CA ILE A 179 -11.81 19.27 -16.44
C ILE A 179 -11.19 17.89 -16.61
N GLU A 180 -10.08 17.68 -15.92
CA GLU A 180 -9.42 16.38 -15.79
C GLU A 180 -9.67 15.82 -14.39
N ILE A 181 -9.72 14.48 -14.30
CA ILE A 181 -9.96 13.78 -13.03
C ILE A 181 -8.75 12.88 -12.73
N LYS A 182 -8.15 13.06 -11.56
CA LYS A 182 -7.09 12.20 -11.02
C LYS A 182 -7.58 11.46 -9.79
N GLY A 183 -7.20 10.19 -9.69
CA GLY A 183 -7.50 9.35 -8.52
C GLY A 183 -8.85 8.63 -8.54
N ASP A 184 -9.66 8.81 -9.59
CA ASP A 184 -10.97 8.14 -9.75
C ASP A 184 -10.87 6.61 -9.59
N VAL A 185 -9.83 6.00 -10.18
CA VAL A 185 -9.58 4.55 -10.12
C VAL A 185 -9.42 4.00 -8.70
N PHE A 186 -9.10 4.87 -7.73
CA PHE A 186 -8.94 4.49 -6.33
C PHE A 186 -10.23 4.61 -5.52
N GLY A 187 -11.31 5.17 -6.10
CA GLY A 187 -12.61 5.37 -5.48
C GLY A 187 -13.01 6.84 -5.42
N ASP A 188 -14.32 7.10 -5.30
CA ASP A 188 -14.90 8.44 -5.39
C ASP A 188 -14.28 9.45 -4.42
N LYS A 189 -13.96 9.03 -3.19
CA LYS A 189 -13.38 9.91 -2.17
C LYS A 189 -11.95 10.39 -2.49
N TYR A 190 -11.27 9.72 -3.41
CA TYR A 190 -9.91 10.06 -3.83
C TYR A 190 -9.88 10.92 -5.10
N LYS A 191 -11.04 11.21 -5.70
CA LYS A 191 -11.16 12.07 -6.87
C LYS A 191 -10.63 13.47 -6.57
N LYS A 192 -9.70 13.91 -7.42
CA LYS A 192 -9.25 15.29 -7.53
C LYS A 192 -9.57 15.77 -8.93
N THR A 193 -10.17 16.94 -9.03
CA THR A 193 -10.51 17.57 -10.31
C THR A 193 -9.67 18.83 -10.47
N TYR A 194 -9.17 19.06 -11.67
CA TYR A 194 -8.44 20.28 -12.02
C TYR A 194 -8.73 20.69 -13.45
N THR A 195 -8.46 21.95 -13.78
CA THR A 195 -8.63 22.43 -15.16
C THR A 195 -7.31 22.28 -15.90
N CYS A 196 -7.36 21.79 -17.12
CA CYS A 196 -6.19 21.68 -17.97
C CYS A 196 -6.52 22.08 -19.41
N VAL A 197 -5.43 22.26 -20.18
CA VAL A 197 -5.47 22.30 -21.64
C VAL A 197 -4.71 21.10 -22.16
N GLN A 198 -5.07 20.64 -23.36
CA GLN A 198 -4.32 19.63 -24.08
C GLN A 198 -3.47 20.31 -25.14
N ILE A 199 -2.19 19.99 -25.16
CA ILE A 199 -1.25 20.50 -26.15
C ILE A 199 -0.86 19.37 -27.11
N LYS A 200 -0.91 19.67 -28.40
CA LYS A 200 -0.35 18.86 -29.47
C LYS A 200 1.13 19.18 -29.64
N VAL A 201 1.98 18.16 -29.59
CA VAL A 201 3.41 18.26 -29.85
C VAL A 201 3.86 17.12 -30.76
N ALA A 202 5.09 17.19 -31.28
CA ALA A 202 5.67 16.06 -31.98
C ALA A 202 5.77 14.82 -31.06
N GLU A 203 5.57 13.63 -31.62
CA GLU A 203 5.52 12.38 -30.86
C GLU A 203 6.78 12.15 -30.02
N SER A 204 7.94 12.54 -30.57
CA SER A 204 9.24 12.42 -29.89
C SER A 204 9.42 13.35 -28.69
N ILE A 205 8.55 14.36 -28.54
CA ILE A 205 8.69 15.43 -27.53
C ILE A 205 7.75 15.22 -26.34
N ALA A 206 6.61 14.54 -26.53
CA ALA A 206 5.55 14.46 -25.52
C ALA A 206 6.05 13.98 -24.14
N SER A 207 6.85 12.91 -24.10
CA SER A 207 7.40 12.38 -22.85
C SER A 207 8.45 13.29 -22.20
N GLU A 208 9.25 13.99 -23.02
CA GLU A 208 10.24 14.96 -22.52
C GLU A 208 9.54 16.17 -21.87
N LEU A 209 8.52 16.70 -22.55
CA LEU A 209 7.74 17.83 -22.06
C LEU A 209 7.03 17.48 -20.74
N GLU A 210 6.39 16.31 -20.66
CA GLU A 210 5.78 15.81 -19.42
C GLU A 210 6.81 15.76 -18.29
N SER A 211 7.96 15.11 -18.50
CA SER A 211 9.01 14.98 -17.47
C SER A 211 9.48 16.36 -17.00
N LYS A 212 9.77 17.27 -17.94
CA LYS A 212 10.27 18.62 -17.63
C LYS A 212 9.29 19.44 -16.80
N LEU A 213 7.99 19.31 -17.05
CA LEU A 213 6.95 20.00 -16.30
C LEU A 213 6.79 19.38 -14.90
N ASN A 214 6.75 18.05 -14.83
CA ASN A 214 6.65 17.32 -13.57
C ASN A 214 7.86 17.58 -12.65
N ASP A 215 9.07 17.68 -13.19
CA ASP A 215 10.29 18.04 -12.44
C ASP A 215 10.21 19.45 -11.81
N LYS A 216 9.38 20.34 -12.38
CA LYS A 216 9.06 21.67 -11.82
C LYS A 216 7.84 21.66 -10.89
N GLY A 217 7.29 20.48 -10.60
CA GLY A 217 6.10 20.26 -9.81
C GLY A 217 4.78 20.62 -10.52
N ILE A 218 4.81 20.90 -11.82
CA ILE A 218 3.60 21.22 -12.60
C ILE A 218 2.87 19.91 -12.92
N GLU A 219 1.55 19.88 -12.76
CA GLU A 219 0.77 18.71 -13.17
C GLU A 219 0.71 18.65 -14.70
N ALA A 220 1.44 17.70 -15.28
CA ALA A 220 1.38 17.37 -16.69
C ALA A 220 1.29 15.86 -16.89
N LYS A 221 0.58 15.45 -17.94
CA LYS A 221 0.39 14.03 -18.27
C LYS A 221 0.39 13.81 -19.77
N ASN A 222 1.26 12.90 -20.23
CA ASN A 222 1.20 12.37 -21.59
C ASN A 222 0.07 11.35 -21.66
N ILE A 223 -1.04 11.71 -22.28
CA ILE A 223 -2.25 10.88 -22.34
C ILE A 223 -2.32 10.01 -23.60
N ALA A 224 -1.65 10.44 -24.67
CA ALA A 224 -1.61 9.77 -25.96
C ALA A 224 -0.42 10.30 -26.77
N VAL A 225 -0.06 9.57 -27.82
CA VAL A 225 1.05 9.95 -28.71
C VAL A 225 0.90 11.41 -29.18
N GLY A 226 1.88 12.24 -28.85
CA GLY A 226 1.90 13.67 -29.19
C GLY A 226 0.89 14.55 -28.45
N ARG A 227 0.27 14.08 -27.35
CA ARG A 227 -0.75 14.83 -26.59
C ARG A 227 -0.41 14.90 -25.11
N VAL A 228 -0.21 16.12 -24.62
CA VAL A 228 0.11 16.37 -23.20
C VAL A 228 -0.97 17.25 -22.59
N ASN A 229 -1.63 16.76 -21.54
CA ASN A 229 -2.53 17.57 -20.73
C ASN A 229 -1.69 18.33 -19.69
N ILE A 230 -1.90 19.65 -19.56
CA ILE A 230 -1.17 20.51 -18.63
C ILE A 230 -2.18 21.28 -17.79
N ARG A 231 -2.05 21.18 -16.46
CA ARG A 231 -2.94 21.89 -15.53
C ARG A 231 -2.75 23.40 -15.61
N THR A 232 -3.86 24.11 -15.72
CA THR A 232 -3.94 25.58 -15.72
C THR A 232 -4.64 26.15 -14.48
N LYS A 233 -5.49 25.36 -13.79
CA LYS A 233 -6.19 25.75 -12.54
C LYS A 233 -6.46 24.55 -11.64
#